data_AF-A0A535DPV0-F1
#
_entry.id   AF-A0A535DPV0-F1
#
_cell.length_a   1.000
_cell.length_b   1.000
_cell.length_c   1.000
_cell.angle_alpha   90.00
_cell.angle_beta   90.00
_cell.angle_gamma   90.00
#
_symmetry.space_group_name_H-M   'P 1'
#
loop_
_entity.id
_entity.type
_entity.pdbx_description
1 polymer ?
#
loop_
_entity_poly.entity_id
_entity_poly.type
_entity_poly.pdbx_seq_one_letter_code
_entity_poly.pdbx_strand_id
1 'polypeptide(L)'
;MRFAIRMDPVWRPFLLAGGATSRNSYVELAERGLRFRFGLLFDRTIPYEEIQSAFPRSWPLLYGIGWRSNLRGVIGLVGSFDGVVEVRLKKRSRAWLVFPCDRICVSLEQPGEFVAALEERAGLRQPAAPVAASKRPRRRSTGTRRAGHK
;
A
#
# COMPACT_ATOMS: atom_id res chain seq x y z
N MET A 1 -15.64 3.16 -10.69
CA MET A 1 -14.59 4.18 -10.99
C MET A 1 -13.25 3.48 -11.12
N ARG A 2 -12.36 3.91 -12.02
CA ARG A 2 -11.07 3.23 -12.30
C ARG A 2 -9.88 4.16 -12.13
N PHE A 3 -8.81 3.63 -11.56
CA PHE A 3 -7.54 4.31 -11.33
C PHE A 3 -6.43 3.50 -12.01
N ALA A 4 -5.69 4.16 -12.91
CA ALA A 4 -4.60 3.52 -13.64
C ALA A 4 -3.41 3.23 -12.72
N ILE A 5 -2.82 2.04 -12.89
CA ILE A 5 -1.56 1.71 -12.21
C ILE A 5 -0.42 2.42 -12.93
N ARG A 6 0.33 3.22 -12.19
CA ARG A 6 1.49 3.94 -12.71
C ARG A 6 2.58 2.96 -13.11
N MET A 7 3.10 3.11 -14.33
CA MET A 7 4.17 2.29 -14.88
C MET A 7 5.25 3.17 -15.51
N ASP A 8 6.41 3.26 -14.87
CA ASP A 8 7.49 4.09 -15.39
C ASP A 8 8.10 3.45 -16.66
N PRO A 9 8.43 4.23 -17.70
CA PRO A 9 8.94 3.71 -18.97
C PRO A 9 10.13 2.77 -18.84
N VAL A 10 11.05 3.07 -17.91
CA VAL A 10 12.26 2.28 -17.65
C VAL A 10 11.95 0.84 -17.23
N TRP A 11 10.79 0.59 -16.59
CA TRP A 11 10.40 -0.74 -16.11
C TRP A 11 9.45 -1.47 -17.05
N ARG A 12 8.97 -0.82 -18.11
CA ARG A 12 8.01 -1.43 -19.05
C ARG A 12 8.47 -2.77 -19.62
N PRO A 13 9.72 -2.98 -20.07
CA PRO A 13 10.14 -4.28 -20.58
C PRO A 13 9.96 -5.41 -19.56
N PHE A 14 10.31 -5.14 -18.29
CA PHE A 14 10.14 -6.10 -17.21
C PHE A 14 8.65 -6.39 -16.89
N LEU A 15 7.84 -5.34 -16.90
CA LEU A 15 6.39 -5.44 -16.67
C LEU A 15 5.68 -6.19 -17.79
N LEU A 16 6.08 -5.95 -19.04
CA LEU A 16 5.56 -6.63 -20.23
C LEU A 16 5.88 -8.13 -20.21
N ALA A 17 7.08 -8.51 -19.77
CA ALA A 17 7.44 -9.91 -19.57
C ALA A 17 6.53 -10.62 -18.54
N GLY A 18 6.03 -9.86 -17.55
CA GLY A 18 5.01 -10.31 -16.60
C GLY A 18 3.56 -10.17 -17.09
N GLY A 19 3.33 -9.77 -18.34
CA GLY A 19 2.01 -9.56 -18.93
C GLY A 19 1.28 -8.30 -18.49
N ALA A 20 1.96 -7.39 -17.78
CA ALA A 20 1.40 -6.15 -17.27
C ALA A 20 1.60 -4.99 -18.26
N THR A 21 0.49 -4.36 -18.64
CA THR A 21 0.40 -3.22 -19.55
C THR A 21 -0.46 -2.13 -18.92
N SER A 22 -0.38 -0.89 -19.44
CA SER A 22 -1.26 0.21 -19.02
C SER A 22 -2.74 -0.08 -19.27
N ARG A 23 -3.08 -0.91 -20.27
CA ARG A 23 -4.47 -1.25 -20.62
C ARG A 23 -5.09 -2.28 -19.67
N ASN A 24 -4.29 -3.18 -19.10
CA ASN A 24 -4.75 -4.28 -18.27
C ASN A 24 -4.28 -4.19 -16.81
N SER A 25 -3.78 -3.03 -16.38
CA SER A 25 -3.31 -2.79 -15.01
C SER A 25 -4.00 -1.57 -14.41
N TYR A 26 -4.96 -1.80 -13.53
CA TYR A 26 -5.77 -0.77 -12.90
C TYR A 26 -6.34 -1.25 -11.57
N VAL A 27 -6.77 -0.30 -10.76
CA VAL A 27 -7.61 -0.53 -9.59
C VAL A 27 -8.99 0.04 -9.88
N GLU A 28 -10.03 -0.77 -9.67
CA GLU A 28 -11.41 -0.41 -9.94
C GLU A 28 -12.22 -0.47 -8.65
N LEU A 29 -12.84 0.66 -8.29
CA LEU A 29 -13.92 0.70 -7.31
C LEU A 29 -15.16 0.19 -8.02
N ALA A 30 -15.39 -1.12 -7.93
CA ALA A 30 -16.56 -1.78 -8.47
C ALA A 30 -17.72 -1.71 -7.48
N GLU A 31 -18.90 -2.19 -7.87
CA GLU A 31 -20.07 -2.16 -7.00
C GLU A 31 -19.88 -2.99 -5.73
N ARG A 32 -19.34 -4.19 -5.86
CA ARG A 32 -19.21 -5.19 -4.78
C ARG A 32 -17.88 -5.15 -4.03
N GLY A 33 -16.94 -4.30 -4.45
CA GLY A 33 -15.62 -4.25 -3.82
C GLY A 33 -14.57 -3.55 -4.65
N LEU A 34 -13.36 -3.59 -4.12
CA LEU A 34 -12.16 -3.04 -4.73
C LEU A 34 -11.47 -4.12 -5.57
N ARG A 35 -11.50 -3.96 -6.89
CA ARG A 35 -10.85 -4.87 -7.83
C ARG A 35 -9.46 -4.38 -8.17
N PHE A 36 -8.49 -5.24 -7.98
CA PHE A 36 -7.11 -5.06 -8.35
C PHE A 36 -6.82 -5.92 -9.58
N ARG A 37 -6.43 -5.29 -10.68
CA ARG A 37 -5.96 -5.98 -11.87
C ARG A 37 -4.55 -5.51 -12.19
N PHE A 38 -3.62 -6.45 -12.35
CA PHE A 38 -2.24 -6.19 -12.74
C PHE A 38 -1.78 -7.25 -13.73
N GLY A 39 -1.81 -6.88 -15.01
CA GLY A 39 -1.50 -7.80 -16.09
C GLY A 39 -2.49 -8.97 -16.20
N LEU A 40 -1.95 -10.13 -16.56
CA LEU A 40 -2.69 -11.38 -16.69
C LEU A 40 -2.62 -12.26 -15.43
N LEU A 41 -1.68 -11.97 -14.53
CA LEU A 41 -1.34 -12.83 -13.39
C LEU A 41 -2.10 -12.48 -12.12
N PHE A 42 -2.65 -11.26 -12.02
CA PHE A 42 -3.36 -10.81 -10.84
C PHE A 42 -4.67 -10.12 -11.20
N ASP A 43 -5.79 -10.75 -10.84
CA ASP A 43 -7.13 -10.18 -10.91
C ASP A 43 -7.91 -10.62 -9.67
N ARG A 44 -8.12 -9.70 -8.73
CA ARG A 44 -8.73 -9.99 -7.43
C ARG A 44 -9.64 -8.86 -6.99
N THR A 45 -10.84 -9.22 -6.56
CA THR A 45 -11.77 -8.29 -5.91
C THR A 45 -11.77 -8.54 -4.41
N ILE A 46 -11.58 -7.47 -3.65
CA ILE A 46 -11.66 -7.47 -2.18
C ILE A 46 -12.95 -6.74 -1.77
N PRO A 47 -13.84 -7.36 -0.98
CA PRO A 47 -15.05 -6.69 -0.50
C PRO A 47 -14.72 -5.46 0.34
N TYR A 48 -15.53 -4.40 0.26
CA TYR A 48 -15.26 -3.15 0.98
C TYR A 48 -15.26 -3.34 2.49
N GLU A 49 -16.10 -4.24 2.99
CA GLU A 49 -16.17 -4.61 4.40
C GLU A 49 -14.88 -5.25 4.93
N GLU A 50 -14.03 -5.80 4.06
CA GLU A 50 -12.72 -6.34 4.42
C GLU A 50 -11.63 -5.27 4.43
N ILE A 51 -11.88 -4.07 3.90
CA ILE A 51 -10.89 -3.01 3.86
C ILE A 51 -10.85 -2.31 5.21
N GLN A 52 -9.65 -2.18 5.78
CA GLN A 52 -9.42 -1.53 7.06
C GLN A 52 -9.02 -0.06 6.89
N SER A 53 -8.10 0.23 5.96
CA SER A 53 -7.56 1.57 5.72
C SER A 53 -6.80 1.61 4.40
N ALA A 54 -6.66 2.79 3.81
CA ALA A 54 -5.75 3.03 2.69
C ALA A 54 -4.94 4.31 2.91
N PHE A 55 -3.66 4.31 2.57
CA PHE A 55 -2.81 5.50 2.72
C PHE A 55 -1.58 5.45 1.80
N PRO A 56 -1.03 6.62 1.41
CA PRO A 56 0.22 6.68 0.66
C PRO A 56 1.38 6.07 1.44
N ARG A 57 2.25 5.32 0.76
CA ARG A 57 3.40 4.64 1.35
C ARG A 57 4.61 4.70 0.42
N SER A 58 5.82 4.81 0.98
CA SER A 58 7.07 4.62 0.22
C SER A 58 7.34 3.13 -0.05
N TRP A 59 7.71 2.78 -1.28
CA TRP A 59 8.10 1.42 -1.66
C TRP A 59 9.63 1.31 -1.77
N PRO A 60 10.30 0.47 -0.97
CA PRO A 60 11.75 0.32 -1.05
C PRO A 60 12.19 -0.24 -2.41
N LEU A 61 13.25 0.34 -2.98
CA LEU A 61 13.86 -0.14 -4.24
C LEU A 61 14.18 -1.65 -4.21
N LEU A 62 14.63 -2.16 -3.07
CA LEU A 62 14.97 -3.57 -2.87
C LEU A 62 13.78 -4.53 -3.02
N TYR A 63 12.54 -4.03 -2.92
CA TYR A 63 11.34 -4.85 -3.13
C TYR A 63 10.98 -4.97 -4.62
N GLY A 64 11.58 -4.13 -5.46
CA GLY A 64 11.50 -4.19 -6.92
C GLY A 64 10.13 -3.82 -7.50
N ILE A 65 10.05 -3.93 -8.83
CA ILE A 65 8.90 -3.62 -9.66
C ILE A 65 8.22 -4.90 -10.14
N GLY A 66 6.91 -4.91 -10.33
CA GLY A 66 6.08 -6.02 -10.80
C GLY A 66 5.13 -6.55 -9.73
N TRP A 67 4.67 -7.79 -9.93
CA TRP A 67 3.98 -8.56 -8.90
C TRP A 67 4.99 -9.10 -7.88
N ARG A 68 4.79 -8.76 -6.61
CA ARG A 68 5.72 -9.08 -5.51
C ARG A 68 4.96 -9.63 -4.31
N SER A 69 5.59 -10.53 -3.58
CA SER A 69 5.15 -10.94 -2.25
C SER A 69 6.34 -11.12 -1.33
N ASN A 70 6.20 -10.72 -0.07
CA ASN A 70 7.21 -10.97 0.96
C ASN A 70 6.92 -12.24 1.79
N LEU A 71 5.90 -13.03 1.41
CA LEU A 71 5.38 -14.19 2.15
C LEU A 71 4.92 -13.90 3.60
N ARG A 72 4.92 -12.63 4.02
CA ARG A 72 4.58 -12.17 5.37
C ARG A 72 3.30 -11.34 5.39
N GLY A 73 2.48 -11.41 4.34
CA GLY A 73 1.20 -10.69 4.27
C GLY A 73 1.17 -9.52 3.29
N VAL A 74 2.29 -9.14 2.67
CA VAL A 74 2.34 -8.02 1.73
C VAL A 74 2.37 -8.54 0.30
N ILE A 75 1.48 -8.01 -0.53
CA ILE A 75 1.50 -8.14 -1.99
C ILE A 75 1.75 -6.77 -2.60
N GLY A 76 2.70 -6.68 -3.52
CA GLY A 76 2.99 -5.49 -4.32
C GLY A 76 2.51 -5.67 -5.76
N LEU A 77 1.77 -4.69 -6.27
CA LEU A 77 1.36 -4.50 -7.66
C LEU A 77 1.98 -3.18 -8.14
N VAL A 78 3.30 -3.19 -8.28
CA VAL A 78 4.09 -1.95 -8.34
C VAL A 78 4.66 -1.82 -9.74
N GLY A 79 4.20 -0.85 -10.53
CA GLY A 79 4.79 -0.46 -11.82
C GLY A 79 5.74 0.74 -11.72
N SER A 80 5.72 1.45 -10.60
CA SER A 80 6.54 2.63 -10.29
C SER A 80 6.83 2.68 -8.79
N PHE A 81 7.98 3.23 -8.39
CA PHE A 81 8.27 3.49 -6.98
C PHE A 81 7.49 4.70 -6.43
N ASP A 82 6.92 5.51 -7.32
CA ASP A 82 6.12 6.67 -6.99
C ASP A 82 4.62 6.34 -6.96
N GLY A 83 3.87 7.14 -6.20
CA GLY A 83 2.41 7.04 -6.13
C GLY A 83 1.91 5.73 -5.50
N VAL A 84 2.72 5.08 -4.66
CA VAL A 84 2.35 3.83 -4.02
C VAL A 84 1.37 4.08 -2.87
N VAL A 85 0.26 3.34 -2.89
CA VAL A 85 -0.75 3.31 -1.85
C VAL A 85 -0.78 1.91 -1.23
N GLU A 86 -0.80 1.83 0.09
CA GLU A 86 -1.06 0.60 0.83
C GLU A 86 -2.53 0.53 1.20
N VAL A 87 -3.20 -0.57 0.82
CA VAL A 87 -4.53 -0.94 1.27
C VAL A 87 -4.39 -2.07 2.28
N ARG A 88 -4.84 -1.83 3.52
CA ARG A 88 -4.85 -2.81 4.60
C ARG A 88 -6.19 -3.53 4.67
N LEU A 89 -6.14 -4.82 4.92
CA LEU A 89 -7.30 -5.67 5.09
C LEU A 89 -7.52 -5.97 6.58
N LYS A 90 -8.78 -6.05 7.00
CA LYS A 90 -9.17 -6.37 8.38
C LYS A 90 -8.77 -7.80 8.76
N LYS A 91 -8.75 -8.71 7.78
CA LYS A 91 -8.40 -10.12 7.97
C LYS A 91 -7.29 -10.50 7.02
N ARG A 92 -6.36 -11.31 7.51
CA ARG A 92 -5.33 -11.93 6.69
C ARG A 92 -5.97 -13.05 5.87
N SER A 93 -6.06 -12.84 4.55
CA SER A 93 -6.54 -13.81 3.59
C SER A 93 -5.37 -14.45 2.84
N ARG A 94 -5.66 -15.37 1.91
CA ARG A 94 -4.63 -15.91 1.00
C ARG A 94 -4.95 -15.50 -0.43
N ALA A 95 -4.05 -14.75 -1.05
CA ALA A 95 -4.06 -14.59 -2.49
C ALA A 95 -3.61 -15.91 -3.14
N TRP A 96 -4.35 -16.35 -4.14
CA TRP A 96 -4.08 -17.59 -4.87
C TRP A 96 -3.89 -18.82 -3.95
N LEU A 97 -4.61 -18.88 -2.82
CA LEU A 97 -4.59 -19.96 -1.81
C LEU A 97 -3.26 -20.23 -1.08
N VAL A 98 -2.13 -19.66 -1.53
CA VAL A 98 -0.80 -19.94 -0.96
C VAL A 98 -0.09 -18.69 -0.42
N PHE A 99 -0.38 -17.50 -0.93
CA PHE A 99 0.30 -16.28 -0.49
C PHE A 99 -0.52 -15.54 0.57
N PRO A 100 -0.05 -15.45 1.82
CA PRO A 100 -0.77 -14.67 2.83
C PRO A 100 -0.84 -13.20 2.41
N CYS A 101 -2.00 -12.59 2.59
CA CYS A 101 -2.30 -11.22 2.19
C CYS A 101 -3.16 -10.53 3.26
N ASP A 102 -2.58 -9.53 3.91
CA ASP A 102 -3.26 -8.55 4.75
C ASP A 102 -3.03 -7.12 4.25
N ARG A 103 -2.09 -6.93 3.31
CA ARG A 103 -1.69 -5.65 2.74
C ARG A 103 -1.45 -5.78 1.25
N ILE A 104 -2.08 -4.89 0.48
CA ILE A 104 -1.85 -4.76 -0.97
C ILE A 104 -1.27 -3.37 -1.21
N CYS A 105 -0.06 -3.31 -1.76
CA CYS A 105 0.58 -2.07 -2.19
C CYS A 105 0.46 -1.93 -3.70
N VAL A 106 0.03 -0.77 -4.19
CA VAL A 106 -0.19 -0.52 -5.62
C VAL A 106 0.29 0.87 -6.01
N SER A 107 1.03 0.99 -7.10
CA SER A 107 1.47 2.29 -7.64
C SER A 107 0.37 2.88 -8.53
N LEU A 108 -0.12 4.08 -8.22
CA LEU A 108 -1.23 4.70 -8.93
C LEU A 108 -0.82 6.02 -9.55
N GLU A 109 -1.44 6.39 -10.67
CA GLU A 109 -1.25 7.71 -11.28
C GLU A 109 -1.84 8.81 -10.40
N GLN A 110 -2.98 8.54 -9.76
CA GLN A 110 -3.74 9.48 -8.93
C GLN A 110 -3.96 8.90 -7.51
N PRO A 111 -2.90 8.78 -6.69
CA PRO A 111 -2.98 8.09 -5.39
C PRO A 111 -3.88 8.80 -4.38
N GLY A 112 -3.89 10.14 -4.38
CA GLY A 112 -4.72 10.93 -3.45
C GLY A 112 -6.21 10.79 -3.73
N GLU A 113 -6.61 10.91 -4.99
CA GLU A 113 -8.00 10.73 -5.42
C GLU A 113 -8.51 9.32 -5.15
N PHE A 114 -7.65 8.32 -5.37
CA PHE A 114 -7.96 6.93 -5.05
C PHE A 114 -8.25 6.73 -3.55
N VAL A 115 -7.38 7.23 -2.67
CA VAL A 115 -7.56 7.09 -1.22
C VAL A 115 -8.87 7.75 -0.79
N ALA A 116 -9.12 8.98 -1.23
CA ALA A 116 -10.36 9.70 -0.90
C ALA A 116 -11.61 8.95 -1.37
N ALA A 117 -11.63 8.49 -2.62
CA ALA A 117 -12.76 7.75 -3.18
C ALA A 117 -12.97 6.40 -2.49
N LEU A 118 -11.88 5.71 -2.12
CA LEU A 118 -11.97 4.44 -1.41
C LEU A 118 -12.51 4.62 0.02
N GLU A 119 -12.05 5.65 0.72
CA GLU A 119 -12.53 5.96 2.07
C GLU A 119 -14.02 6.27 2.10
N GLU A 120 -14.50 7.05 1.12
CA GLU A 120 -15.92 7.32 0.94
C GLU A 120 -16.71 6.03 0.66
N ARG A 121 -16.23 5.22 -0.31
CA ARG A 121 -16.95 4.02 -0.75
C ARG A 121 -16.99 2.92 0.29
N ALA A 122 -15.92 2.75 1.06
CA ALA A 122 -15.82 1.75 2.11
C ALA A 122 -16.34 2.24 3.48
N GLY A 123 -16.83 3.48 3.56
CA GLY A 123 -17.32 4.07 4.81
C GLY A 123 -16.23 4.20 5.88
N LEU A 124 -14.97 4.36 5.47
CA LEU A 124 -13.80 4.41 6.37
C LEU A 124 -13.56 5.80 6.96
N ARG A 125 -14.30 6.81 6.47
CA ARG A 125 -14.26 8.18 7.00
C ARG A 125 -14.79 8.19 8.43
N GLN A 126 -13.91 7.98 9.40
CA GLN A 126 -14.13 8.43 10.77
C GLN A 126 -13.87 9.93 10.85
N PRO A 127 -14.67 10.72 11.60
CA PRO A 127 -14.33 12.12 11.87
C PRO A 127 -12.92 12.14 12.45
N ALA A 128 -12.06 13.00 11.89
CA ALA A 128 -10.66 13.09 12.27
C ALA A 128 -10.55 13.22 13.80
N ALA A 129 -10.11 12.16 14.46
CA ALA A 129 -9.71 12.25 15.85
C ALA A 129 -8.55 13.24 15.90
N PRO A 130 -8.56 14.23 16.82
CA PRO A 130 -7.52 15.23 16.88
C PRO A 130 -6.18 14.51 17.05
N VAL A 131 -5.23 14.85 16.17
CA VAL A 131 -3.86 14.37 16.19
C VAL A 131 -3.28 14.69 17.57
N ALA A 132 -3.34 13.72 18.48
CA ALA A 132 -2.69 13.83 19.78
C ALA A 132 -1.19 13.90 19.49
N ALA A 133 -0.64 15.11 19.61
CA ALA A 133 0.76 15.41 19.44
C ALA A 133 1.59 14.41 20.25
N SER A 134 2.29 13.51 19.55
CA SER A 134 3.24 12.59 20.16
C SER A 134 4.31 13.41 20.87
N LYS A 135 4.25 13.43 22.21
CA LYS A 135 5.32 13.98 23.06
C LYS A 135 6.59 13.19 22.78
N ARG A 136 7.48 13.78 22.00
CA ARG A 136 8.88 13.34 21.82
C ARG A 136 9.52 13.20 23.21
N PRO A 137 10.05 12.04 23.61
CA PRO A 137 10.76 11.92 24.89
C PRO A 137 12.06 12.73 24.79
N ARG A 138 12.16 13.75 25.64
CA ARG A 138 13.33 14.62 25.79
C ARG A 138 14.45 13.79 26.40
N ARG A 139 15.45 13.44 25.59
CA ARG A 139 16.66 12.70 25.99
C ARG A 139 17.38 13.48 27.09
N ARG A 140 17.34 13.00 28.34
CA ARG A 140 18.12 13.57 29.46
C ARG A 140 19.60 13.33 29.19
N SER A 141 20.36 14.41 29.03
CA SER A 141 21.81 14.42 29.12
C SER A 141 22.21 14.36 30.60
N THR A 142 22.78 13.24 31.04
CA THR A 142 23.49 13.16 32.32
C THR A 142 24.99 13.31 32.05
N GLY A 143 25.45 14.57 32.14
CA GLY A 143 26.86 14.91 32.26
C GLY A 143 27.19 15.26 33.70
N THR A 144 28.18 14.55 34.24
CA THR A 144 29.27 15.05 35.10
C THR A 144 28.96 15.78 36.41
N ARG A 145 29.34 15.16 37.55
CA ARG A 145 30.09 15.76 38.71
C ARG A 145 30.37 14.66 39.76
N ARG A 146 31.62 14.25 39.98
CA ARG A 146 32.60 14.74 40.99
C ARG A 146 32.19 14.56 42.47
N ALA A 147 32.88 13.66 43.18
CA ALA A 147 33.27 13.66 44.61
C ALA A 147 34.15 12.39 44.80
N GLY A 148 35.30 12.35 45.49
CA GLY A 148 35.79 13.10 46.64
C GLY A 148 35.86 12.17 47.86
N HIS A 149 37.08 11.91 48.37
CA HIS A 149 37.46 11.15 49.58
C HIS A 149 37.25 9.62 49.53
N LYS A 150 38.19 8.77 49.96
CA LYS A 150 39.20 8.89 51.02
C LYS A 150 40.60 8.48 50.55
#